data_AF-A0A2M8H5W0-F1
#
_entry.id   AF-A0A2M8H5W0-F1
#
_cell.length_a   1.000
_cell.length_b   1.000
_cell.length_c   1.000
_cell.angle_alpha   90.00
_cell.angle_beta   90.00
_cell.angle_gamma   90.00
#
_symmetry.space_group_name_H-M   'P 1'
#
loop_
_entity.id
_entity.type
_entity.pdbx_description
1 polymer ?
#
loop_
_entity_poly.entity_id
_entity_poly.type
_entity_poly.pdbx_seq_one_letter_code
_entity_poly.pdbx_strand_id
1 'polypeptide(L)' 'MILRELGTYLAAQQKVSRKDLARHFHTSEDAVEAMLGVWMRKGRVAKRETQVCGGSCCGKSQEVMFEWCEPGQIGLIQKS' A
#
# COMPACT_ATOMS: atom_id res chain seq x y z
N MET A 1 4.15 19.26 -1.11
CA MET A 1 4.59 18.62 0.16
C MET A 1 4.42 17.12 -0.01
N ILE A 2 5.48 16.38 0.29
CA ILE A 2 5.68 14.96 -0.03
C ILE A 2 4.48 14.04 0.27
N LEU A 3 3.77 14.27 1.38
CA LEU A 3 2.60 13.46 1.73
C LEU A 3 1.53 13.56 0.62
N ARG A 4 1.11 14.79 0.27
CA ARG A 4 0.07 15.02 -0.74
C ARG A 4 0.48 14.46 -2.11
N GLU A 5 1.75 14.61 -2.47
CA GLU A 5 2.30 14.04 -3.71
C GLU A 5 2.23 12.51 -3.70
N LEU A 6 2.60 11.87 -2.58
CA LEU A 6 2.53 10.42 -2.42
C LEU A 6 1.11 9.89 -2.56
N GLY A 7 0.13 10.55 -1.91
CA GLY A 7 -1.28 10.20 -2.05
C GLY A 7 -1.80 10.41 -3.48
N THR A 8 -1.39 11.50 -4.13
CA THR A 8 -1.81 11.83 -5.52
C THR A 8 -1.20 10.85 -6.53
N TYR A 9 0.06 10.48 -6.33
CA TYR A 9 0.75 9.48 -7.13
C TYR A 9 0.07 8.11 -7.02
N LEU A 10 -0.23 7.66 -5.79
CA LEU A 10 -0.93 6.40 -5.58
C LEU A 10 -2.35 6.43 -6.18
N ALA A 11 -3.07 7.54 -6.07
CA ALA A 11 -4.38 7.71 -6.70
C ALA A 11 -4.30 7.65 -8.23
N ALA A 12 -3.25 8.21 -8.85
CA ALA A 12 -3.04 8.16 -10.29
C ALA A 12 -2.69 6.74 -10.78
N GLN A 13 -1.84 6.02 -10.03
CA GLN A 13 -1.41 4.67 -10.38
C GLN A 13 -2.42 3.59 -10.00
N GLN A 14 -3.40 3.90 -9.14
CA GLN A 14 -4.39 3.00 -8.52
C GLN A 14 -3.80 1.91 -7.61
N LYS A 15 -2.66 1.33 -7.95
CA LYS A 15 -2.00 0.24 -7.22
C LYS A 15 -0.49 0.30 -7.39
N VAL A 16 0.26 0.32 -6.27
CA VAL A 16 1.73 0.41 -6.27
C VAL A 16 2.34 -0.36 -5.11
N SER A 17 3.46 -1.03 -5.33
CA SER A 17 4.17 -1.75 -4.26
C SER A 17 4.79 -0.78 -3.26
N ARG A 18 4.92 -1.21 -2.00
CA ARG A 18 5.61 -0.44 -0.95
C ARG A 18 7.05 -0.11 -1.34
N LYS A 19 7.74 -1.06 -1.98
CA LYS A 19 9.13 -0.92 -2.46
C LYS A 19 9.24 0.13 -3.55
N ASP A 20 8.32 0.16 -4.50
CA ASP A 20 8.35 1.13 -5.59
C ASP A 20 8.05 2.54 -5.09
N LEU A 21 7.11 2.68 -4.15
CA LEU A 21 6.87 3.96 -3.48
C LEU A 21 8.11 4.44 -2.72
N ALA A 22 8.75 3.55 -1.95
CA ALA A 22 9.97 3.88 -1.21
C ALA A 22 11.10 4.35 -2.14
N ARG A 23 11.30 3.65 -3.27
CA ARG A 23 12.28 4.01 -4.29
C ARG A 23 11.95 5.33 -4.99
N HIS A 24 10.69 5.55 -5.38
CA HIS A 24 10.26 6.74 -6.10
C HIS A 24 10.36 8.01 -5.24
N PHE A 25 10.00 7.91 -3.96
CA PHE A 25 10.03 9.03 -3.02
C PHE A 25 11.32 9.11 -2.20
N HIS A 26 12.33 8.29 -2.52
CA HIS A 26 13.62 8.23 -1.83
C HIS A 26 13.50 8.15 -0.30
N THR A 27 12.61 7.29 0.18
CA THR A 27 12.27 7.14 1.60
C THR A 27 12.27 5.67 2.01
N SER A 28 12.24 5.38 3.32
CA SER A 28 12.11 4.01 3.79
C SER A 28 10.69 3.47 3.59
N GLU A 29 10.57 2.14 3.47
CA GLU A 29 9.28 1.45 3.38
C GLU A 29 8.37 1.77 4.58
N ASP A 30 8.92 1.82 5.79
CA ASP A 30 8.17 2.17 7.01
C ASP A 30 7.65 3.61 6.98
N ALA A 31 8.43 4.54 6.43
CA ALA A 31 8.00 5.92 6.26
C ALA A 31 6.87 6.05 5.23
N VAL A 32 6.89 5.25 4.14
CA VAL A 32 5.75 5.16 3.21
C VAL A 32 4.50 4.70 3.93
N GLU A 33 4.59 3.65 4.76
CA GLU A 33 3.42 3.16 5.51
C GLU A 33 2.88 4.22 6.47
N ALA A 34 3.77 4.87 7.23
CA ALA A 34 3.41 5.93 8.16
C ALA A 34 2.70 7.10 7.46
N MET A 35 3.22 7.53 6.30
CA MET A 35 2.64 8.60 5.51
C MET A 35 1.28 8.20 4.91
N LEU A 36 1.16 6.99 4.36
CA LEU A 36 -0.09 6.47 3.81
C LEU A 36 -1.16 6.22 4.88
N GLY A 37 -0.76 6.02 6.13
CA GLY A 37 -1.66 5.77 7.26
C GLY A 37 -2.76 6.83 7.40
N VAL A 38 -2.49 8.07 7.00
CA VAL A 38 -3.50 9.15 7.00
C VAL A 38 -4.66 8.84 6.05
N TRP A 39 -4.40 8.28 4.86
CA TRP A 39 -5.46 7.89 3.91
C TRP A 39 -6.07 6.53 4.22
N MET A 40 -5.29 5.61 4.80
CA MET A 40 -5.85 4.33 5.28
C MET A 40 -6.93 4.57 6.33
N ARG A 41 -6.69 5.47 7.31
CA ARG A 41 -7.71 5.88 8.30
C ARG A 41 -8.94 6.53 7.69
N LYS A 42 -8.80 7.16 6.52
CA LYS A 42 -9.90 7.77 5.76
C LYS A 42 -10.59 6.78 4.82
N GLY A 43 -10.16 5.52 4.78
CA GLY A 43 -10.69 4.50 3.85
C GLY A 43 -10.37 4.79 2.39
N ARG A 44 -9.33 5.57 2.10
CA ARG A 44 -8.90 5.96 0.75
C ARG A 44 -7.73 5.13 0.23
N VAL A 45 -7.05 4.39 1.10
CA VAL A 45 -5.95 3.50 0.75
C VAL A 45 -6.11 2.18 1.49
N ALA A 46 -5.93 1.07 0.79
CA ALA A 46 -5.87 -0.27 1.37
C ALA A 46 -4.46 -0.84 1.26
N LYS A 47 -4.00 -1.49 2.33
CA LYS A 47 -2.76 -2.28 2.36
C LYS A 47 -3.10 -3.74 2.09
N ARG A 48 -2.42 -4.37 1.14
CA ARG A 48 -2.51 -5.81 0.84
C ARG A 48 -1.15 -6.44 1.07
N GLU A 49 -1.11 -7.44 1.93
CA GLU A 49 0.10 -8.22 2.19
C GLU A 49 -0.09 -9.60 1.60
N THR A 50 0.80 -10.00 0.69
CA THR A 50 0.77 -11.32 0.07
C THR A 50 1.98 -12.11 0.57
N GLN A 51 1.70 -13.19 1.30
CA GLN A 51 2.70 -14.21 1.63
C GLN A 51 2.80 -15.15 0.44
N VAL A 52 3.90 -15.07 -0.32
CA VAL A 52 4.14 -16.01 -1.41
C VAL A 52 4.86 -17.22 -0.84
N CYS A 53 4.16 -18.33 -0.60
CA CYS A 53 4.77 -19.61 -0.28
C CYS A 53 5.07 -20.38 -1.57
N GLY A 54 6.22 -20.11 -2.19
CA GLY A 54 6.78 -21.00 -3.20
C GLY A 54 7.19 -22.31 -2.51
N GLY A 55 6.65 -23.45 -2.94
CA GLY A 55 6.82 -24.73 -2.25
C GLY A 55 8.27 -25.13 -1.93
N SER A 56 8.41 -25.80 -0.78
CA SER A 56 9.59 -26.51 -0.26
C SER A 56 10.83 -25.63 0.04
N CYS A 57 11.02 -25.22 1.30
CA CYS A 57 12.26 -24.71 1.97
C CYS A 57 12.21 -23.30 2.60
N CYS A 58 11.13 -22.54 2.41
CA CYS A 58 10.73 -21.33 3.18
C CYS A 58 11.75 -20.20 3.39
N GLY A 59 12.28 -19.62 2.31
CA GLY A 59 12.63 -18.20 2.27
C GLY A 59 11.37 -17.35 2.10
N LYS A 60 10.75 -16.93 3.21
CA LYS A 60 9.47 -16.19 3.18
C LYS A 60 9.68 -14.76 2.68
N SER A 61 9.25 -14.46 1.46
CA SER A 61 9.17 -13.08 0.96
C SER A 61 7.76 -12.52 1.18
N GLN A 62 7.67 -11.42 1.92
CA GLN A 62 6.43 -10.67 2.08
C GLN A 62 6.38 -9.55 1.04
N GLU A 63 5.37 -9.57 0.18
CA GLU A 63 5.11 -8.47 -0.74
C GLU A 63 3.98 -7.60 -0.19
N VAL A 64 4.23 -6.29 -0.12
CA VAL A 64 3.25 -5.31 0.38
C VAL A 64 2.87 -4.39 -0.77
N MET A 65 1.57 -4.27 -0.99
CA MET A 65 0.96 -3.52 -2.08
C MET A 65 -0.06 -2.53 -1.52
N PHE A 66 -0.07 -1.31 -2.03
CA PHE A 66 -1.05 -0.29 -1.69
C PHE A 66 -2.00 -0.06 -2.86
N GLU A 67 -3.28 0.04 -2.54
CA GLU A 67 -4.36 0.27 -3.51
C GLU A 67 -5.14 1.51 -3.11
N TRP A 68 -5.42 2.40 -4.05
CA TRP A 68 -6.30 3.54 -3.83
C TRP A 68 -7.76 3.09 -3.88
N CYS A 69 -8.56 3.51 -2.91
CA CYS A 69 -9.98 3.18 -2.82
C CYS A 69 -10.81 4.42 -3.17
N GLU A 70 -11.67 4.30 -4.17
CA GLU A 70 -12.56 5.38 -4.55
C GLU A 70 -13.58 5.70 -3.44
N PRO A 71 -14.01 6.98 -3.32
CA PRO A 71 -15.11 7.36 -2.44
C PRO A 71 -16.40 6.63 -2.83
N GLY A 72 -16.73 5.55 -2.13
CA GLY A 72 -17.94 4.76 -2.38
C GLY A 72 -17.79 3.27 -2.09
N GLN A 73 -16.56 2.76 -2.02
CA GLN A 73 -16.31 1.33 -1.77
C GLN A 73 -16.02 1.00 -0.29
N ILE A 74 -16.13 1.99 0.61
CA ILE A 74 -15.99 1.84 2.08
C ILE A 74 -17.26 1.18 2.63
N GLY A 75 -17.58 -0.02 2.15
CA GLY A 75 -18.81 -0.73 2.49
C GLY A 75 -18.67 -2.26 2.51
N LEU A 76 -17.49 -2.81 2.22
CA LEU A 76 -17.26 -4.25 2.33
C LEU A 76 -15.95 -4.48 3.06
N ILE A 77 -16.06 -4.54 4.39
CA ILE A 77 -15.12 -5.26 5.23
C ILE A 77 -15.23 -6.72 4.78
N GLN A 78 -14.45 -7.14 3.77
CA GLN A 78 -14.27 -8.55 3.50
C GLN A 78 -13.44 -9.12 4.66
N LYS A 79 -14.16 -9.51 5.72
CA LYS A 79 -13.73 -10.57 6.63
C LYS A 79 -13.76 -11.85 5.80
N SER A 80 -12.58 -12.38 5.50
CA SER A 80 -12.38 -13.81 5.22
C SER A 80 -12.17 -14.54 6.55
#